data_AF-A0A8B9CQX3-F1
#
_entry.id   AF-A0A8B9CQX3-F1
#
_cell.length_a   1.000
_cell.length_b   1.000
_cell.length_c   1.000
_cell.angle_alpha   90.00
_cell.angle_beta   90.00
_cell.angle_gamma   90.00
#
_symmetry.space_group_name_H-M   'P 1'
#
loop_
_entity.id
_entity.type
_entity.pdbx_description
1 polymer ?
#
loop_
_entity_poly.entity_id
_entity_poly.type
_entity_poly.pdbx_seq_one_letter_code
_entity_poly.pdbx_strand_id
1 'polypeptide(L)'
;MTTFCVMKLLCQATRNEKGYAKRFFGTLLTQTTQKGIFSPFCMVVPDPGKTTVFGLAQPFCTAEKSRREPKQKTAFGSVGRRIPYRILHIINQDGESLGNMHRADALRLMDQHDLKLVLLRENVEPPVYRLMTGQQIHEEQLKRAEKKKASSKTVLVQKELSFSSAIAKNDLETKTKQIAHWIEKKYHVKVTIRQAKDSNTDMFILFDRILETVSDKATYLSKPKAIKEGTGTCILRHMSVKELQAYQKAEKQKNSTVNQGGSEDQKSSELPQ
;
A
#
# COMPACT_ATOMS: atom_id res chain seq x y z
N MET A 1 6.23 -67.67 -20.03
CA MET A 1 5.58 -67.71 -18.71
C MET A 1 5.40 -66.27 -18.19
N THR A 2 4.99 -65.27 -18.98
CA THR A 2 3.64 -65.02 -19.52
C THR A 2 2.50 -65.59 -18.67
N THR A 3 1.56 -64.68 -18.36
CA THR A 3 0.15 -64.88 -17.99
C THR A 3 -0.15 -65.53 -16.64
N PHE A 4 -0.15 -64.72 -15.57
CA PHE A 4 -1.25 -64.59 -14.61
C PHE A 4 -1.10 -63.22 -13.93
N CYS A 5 -1.72 -62.19 -14.50
CA CYS A 5 -2.95 -61.59 -13.95
C CYS A 5 -2.63 -60.69 -12.73
N VAL A 6 -2.08 -59.49 -12.93
CA VAL A 6 -2.84 -58.25 -13.18
C VAL A 6 -4.14 -58.14 -12.36
N MET A 7 -4.05 -58.21 -11.03
CA MET A 7 -5.18 -57.83 -10.15
C MET A 7 -4.69 -57.41 -8.74
N LYS A 8 -3.72 -56.49 -8.68
CA LYS A 8 -3.45 -55.69 -7.44
C LYS A 8 -2.67 -54.40 -7.66
N LEU A 9 -2.78 -53.81 -8.85
CA LEU A 9 -2.61 -52.37 -9.03
C LEU A 9 -4.00 -51.73 -8.82
N LEU A 10 -4.29 -51.31 -7.59
CA LEU A 10 -5.28 -50.28 -7.19
C LEU A 10 -5.58 -50.43 -5.68
N CYS A 11 -4.72 -49.87 -4.84
CA CYS A 11 -5.05 -49.47 -3.46
C CYS A 11 -4.01 -48.46 -2.95
N GLN A 12 -3.82 -47.38 -3.71
CA GLN A 12 -3.48 -46.09 -3.12
C GLN A 12 -4.79 -45.38 -2.79
N ALA A 13 -4.75 -44.57 -1.74
CA ALA A 13 -5.80 -43.68 -1.26
C ALA A 13 -6.96 -44.35 -0.49
N THR A 14 -6.91 -44.25 0.85
CA THR A 14 -7.97 -43.69 1.71
C THR A 14 -7.72 -44.06 3.17
N ARG A 15 -7.17 -43.12 3.96
CA ARG A 15 -7.57 -43.02 5.37
C ARG A 15 -7.34 -41.62 5.94
N ASN A 16 -8.48 -40.96 6.14
CA ASN A 16 -8.76 -39.91 7.11
C ASN A 16 -8.45 -38.46 6.71
N GLU A 17 -9.18 -37.97 5.71
CA GLU A 17 -9.50 -36.55 5.58
C GLU A 17 -10.70 -36.22 6.47
N LYS A 18 -10.49 -35.43 7.53
CA LYS A 18 -11.56 -34.65 8.17
C LYS A 18 -11.28 -33.17 7.95
N GLY A 19 -11.50 -32.72 6.72
CA GLY A 19 -11.58 -31.32 6.35
C GLY A 19 -13.02 -30.82 6.45
N TYR A 20 -13.26 -29.89 7.37
CA TYR A 20 -14.53 -29.17 7.50
C TYR A 20 -14.75 -28.29 6.26
N ALA A 21 -15.68 -28.69 5.40
CA ALA A 21 -16.16 -27.89 4.29
C ALA A 21 -17.44 -27.12 4.66
N LYS A 22 -17.32 -25.79 4.58
CA LYS A 22 -18.30 -24.79 4.12
C LYS A 22 -19.80 -25.15 4.17
N ARG A 23 -20.56 -24.37 4.95
CA ARG A 23 -21.97 -24.07 4.65
C ARG A 23 -22.05 -22.71 3.97
N PHE A 24 -22.39 -22.70 2.68
CA PHE A 24 -22.95 -21.55 1.98
C PHE A 24 -23.85 -22.02 0.83
N PHE A 25 -24.87 -21.21 0.55
CA PHE A 25 -25.92 -21.31 -0.48
C PHE A 25 -27.07 -22.27 -0.12
N GLY A 26 -28.35 -21.87 -0.02
CA GLY A 26 -29.03 -20.68 -0.50
C GLY A 26 -30.00 -21.06 -1.63
N THR A 27 -31.31 -21.09 -1.35
CA THR A 27 -32.43 -21.13 -2.31
C THR A 27 -33.71 -20.86 -1.52
N LEU A 28 -34.38 -19.72 -1.73
CA LEU A 28 -35.39 -19.41 -2.76
C LEU A 28 -36.81 -19.88 -2.40
N LEU A 29 -37.69 -18.88 -2.34
CA LEU A 29 -39.13 -18.88 -2.60
C LEU A 29 -40.03 -19.85 -1.82
N THR A 30 -41.07 -19.32 -1.17
CA THR A 30 -42.46 -19.41 -1.64
C THR A 30 -43.43 -18.74 -0.68
N GLN A 31 -44.44 -18.11 -1.27
CA GLN A 31 -45.60 -17.49 -0.63
C GLN A 31 -46.44 -18.56 0.09
N THR A 32 -47.16 -18.21 1.16
CA THR A 32 -48.60 -18.46 1.26
C THR A 32 -49.21 -17.75 2.48
N THR A 33 -50.44 -17.33 2.25
CA THR A 33 -51.47 -16.65 3.04
C THR A 33 -51.88 -17.40 4.33
N GLN A 34 -52.07 -16.69 5.44
CA GLN A 34 -53.14 -17.01 6.40
C GLN A 34 -53.83 -15.76 6.95
N LYS A 35 -55.15 -15.90 7.12
CA LYS A 35 -56.19 -14.91 7.42
C LYS A 35 -56.40 -14.77 8.94
N GLY A 36 -57.04 -13.67 9.38
CA GLY A 36 -57.60 -13.50 10.74
C GLY A 36 -57.47 -12.05 11.24
N ILE A 37 -58.26 -11.07 10.79
CA ILE A 37 -59.59 -10.59 11.27
C ILE A 37 -59.59 -9.95 12.69
N PHE A 38 -60.16 -8.73 12.75
CA PHE A 38 -60.76 -7.92 13.85
C PHE A 38 -59.92 -6.79 14.53
N SER A 39 -60.04 -5.56 13.98
CA SER A 39 -60.71 -4.33 14.51
C SER A 39 -60.62 -3.96 16.01
N PRO A 40 -60.78 -2.67 16.45
CA PRO A 40 -61.10 -1.41 15.71
C PRO A 40 -60.04 -0.30 15.88
N PHE A 41 -59.82 0.55 14.88
CA PHE A 41 -60.50 1.85 14.66
C PHE A 41 -60.33 2.86 15.82
N CYS A 42 -59.36 3.77 15.64
CA CYS A 42 -59.41 5.11 16.21
C CYS A 42 -59.04 6.08 15.09
N MET A 43 -60.05 6.74 14.51
CA MET A 43 -59.83 7.87 13.62
C MET A 43 -59.53 9.10 14.47
N VAL A 44 -58.33 9.66 14.29
CA VAL A 44 -58.03 11.04 14.68
C VAL A 44 -58.11 11.89 13.42
N VAL A 45 -59.10 12.78 13.41
CA VAL A 45 -59.35 13.80 12.39
C VAL A 45 -58.26 14.89 12.50
N PRO A 46 -57.62 15.32 11.40
CA PRO A 46 -56.83 16.55 11.40
C PRO A 46 -57.69 17.73 10.92
N ASP A 47 -57.76 18.75 11.77
CA ASP A 47 -58.41 20.05 11.56
C ASP A 47 -57.59 20.91 10.56
N PRO A 48 -58.21 21.63 9.60
CA PRO A 48 -57.48 22.40 8.60
C PRO A 48 -57.35 23.86 9.03
N GLY A 49 -56.18 24.22 9.55
CA GLY A 49 -55.88 25.63 9.75
C GLY A 49 -54.66 25.85 10.62
N LYS A 50 -53.48 25.90 9.99
CA LYS A 50 -52.38 26.83 10.30
C LYS A 50 -51.17 26.56 9.42
N THR A 51 -50.83 27.59 8.67
CA THR A 51 -49.53 27.87 8.07
C THR A 51 -48.44 27.73 9.13
N THR A 52 -47.51 26.80 8.97
CA THR A 52 -46.20 26.90 9.64
C THR A 52 -45.14 26.27 8.75
N VAL A 53 -44.33 27.15 8.17
CA VAL A 53 -43.08 26.82 7.49
C VAL A 53 -42.11 26.29 8.56
N PHE A 54 -41.87 24.98 8.58
CA PHE A 54 -40.70 24.41 9.27
C PHE A 54 -39.75 23.87 8.22
N GLY A 55 -38.80 24.72 7.83
CA GLY A 55 -37.63 24.30 7.08
C GLY A 55 -36.80 23.36 7.93
N LEU A 56 -36.89 22.06 7.65
CA LEU A 56 -36.00 21.06 8.22
C LEU A 56 -34.69 21.10 7.42
N ALA A 57 -33.81 22.02 7.80
CA ALA A 57 -32.42 21.98 7.37
C ALA A 57 -31.79 20.72 7.96
N GLN A 58 -31.63 19.67 7.15
CA GLN A 58 -30.76 18.56 7.52
C GLN A 58 -29.31 19.05 7.43
N PRO A 59 -28.52 19.01 8.51
CA PRO A 59 -27.09 19.16 8.38
C PRO A 59 -26.58 17.94 7.61
N PHE A 60 -25.97 18.19 6.44
CA PHE A 60 -25.14 17.22 5.75
C PHE A 60 -23.90 16.96 6.62
N CYS A 61 -24.06 16.12 7.65
CA CYS A 61 -22.94 15.48 8.32
C CYS A 61 -22.32 14.54 7.29
N THR A 62 -21.25 14.99 6.65
CA THR A 62 -20.34 14.12 5.91
C THR A 62 -19.87 13.06 6.88
N ALA A 63 -20.39 11.85 6.75
CA ALA A 63 -19.87 10.69 7.45
C ALA A 63 -18.45 10.47 6.91
N GLU A 64 -17.46 11.03 7.61
CA GLU A 64 -16.06 10.65 7.41
C GLU A 64 -15.98 9.14 7.58
N LYS A 65 -15.80 8.46 6.45
CA LYS A 65 -15.51 7.04 6.39
C LYS A 65 -14.21 6.83 7.16
N SER A 66 -14.35 6.42 8.42
CA SER A 66 -13.23 6.16 9.32
C SER A 66 -12.16 5.37 8.58
N ARG A 67 -11.02 6.03 8.37
CA ARG A 67 -9.86 5.42 7.75
C ARG A 67 -9.48 4.27 8.67
N ARG A 68 -9.59 3.03 8.18
CA ARG A 68 -9.16 1.85 8.93
C ARG A 68 -7.66 1.99 9.16
N GLU A 69 -7.28 2.42 10.36
CA GLU A 69 -5.88 2.44 10.77
C GLU A 69 -5.35 1.00 10.62
N PRO A 70 -4.25 0.81 9.87
CA PRO A 70 -3.69 -0.52 9.69
C PRO A 70 -3.35 -1.08 11.07
N LYS A 71 -3.84 -2.30 11.38
CA LYS A 71 -3.55 -3.00 12.64
C LYS A 71 -2.05 -2.93 12.90
N GLN A 72 -1.66 -2.20 13.95
CA GLN A 72 -0.25 -2.02 14.29
C GLN A 72 0.35 -3.40 14.56
N LYS A 73 1.41 -3.75 13.81
CA LYS A 73 2.15 -5.00 14.05
C LYS A 73 2.74 -4.92 15.45
N THR A 74 2.47 -5.91 16.29
CA THR A 74 3.01 -5.99 17.64
C THR A 74 4.54 -5.90 17.60
N ALA A 75 5.11 -5.03 18.44
CA ALA A 75 6.55 -4.89 18.56
C ALA A 75 7.16 -6.19 19.10
N PHE A 76 8.38 -6.53 18.67
CA PHE A 76 9.07 -7.71 19.15
C PHE A 76 9.39 -7.58 20.65
N GLY A 77 8.87 -8.50 21.46
CA GLY A 77 9.02 -8.49 22.91
C GLY A 77 8.27 -9.64 23.57
N SER A 78 8.26 -9.65 24.90
CA SER A 78 7.52 -10.67 25.66
C SER A 78 6.02 -10.46 25.52
N VAL A 79 5.30 -11.56 25.23
CA VAL A 79 3.83 -11.54 25.11
C VAL A 79 3.11 -11.59 26.46
N GLY A 80 3.85 -11.88 27.54
CA GLY A 80 3.27 -12.12 28.87
C GLY A 80 2.45 -13.40 28.95
N ARG A 81 1.46 -13.43 29.85
CA ARG A 81 0.64 -14.63 30.13
C ARG A 81 -0.65 -14.72 29.32
N ARG A 82 -1.09 -13.62 28.69
CA ARG A 82 -2.37 -13.57 27.95
C ARG A 82 -2.17 -14.01 26.50
N ILE A 83 -2.17 -15.32 26.29
CA ILE A 83 -1.97 -15.92 24.97
C ILE A 83 -3.34 -16.26 24.33
N PRO A 84 -3.67 -15.74 23.14
CA PRO A 84 -4.98 -15.95 22.52
C PRO A 84 -5.15 -17.34 21.89
N TYR A 85 -4.04 -18.03 21.60
CA TYR A 85 -4.03 -19.33 20.92
C TYR A 85 -3.99 -20.50 21.91
N ARG A 86 -4.62 -21.62 21.52
CA ARG A 86 -4.66 -22.85 22.34
C ARG A 86 -3.43 -23.73 22.15
N ILE A 87 -2.97 -23.89 20.91
CA ILE A 87 -1.83 -24.74 20.54
C ILE A 87 -0.72 -23.83 20.00
N LEU A 88 0.48 -24.02 20.51
CA LEU A 88 1.66 -23.21 20.21
C LEU A 88 2.79 -24.12 19.73
N HIS A 89 3.59 -23.66 18.78
CA HIS A 89 4.88 -24.28 18.48
C HIS A 89 5.97 -23.58 19.29
N ILE A 90 6.69 -24.31 20.15
CA ILE A 90 7.65 -23.71 21.08
C ILE A 90 9.09 -24.08 20.71
N ILE A 91 9.94 -23.06 20.73
CA ILE A 91 11.39 -23.17 20.62
C ILE A 91 12.00 -22.82 21.98
N ASN A 92 12.94 -23.63 22.44
CA ASN A 92 13.67 -23.42 23.69
C ASN A 92 14.67 -22.25 23.58
N GLN A 93 15.26 -21.85 24.71
CA GLN A 93 16.30 -20.82 24.74
C GLN A 93 17.51 -21.19 23.87
N ASP A 94 17.90 -22.47 23.90
CA ASP A 94 19.05 -23.04 23.16
C ASP A 94 18.80 -23.16 21.65
N GLY A 95 17.56 -22.93 21.20
CA GLY A 95 17.16 -23.03 19.80
C GLY A 95 16.58 -24.39 19.39
N GLU A 96 16.51 -25.35 20.32
CA GLU A 96 15.84 -26.63 20.11
C GLU A 96 14.33 -26.45 19.99
N SER A 97 13.70 -27.16 19.05
CA SER A 97 12.23 -27.15 18.91
C SER A 97 11.62 -28.20 19.85
N LEU A 98 10.80 -27.75 20.79
CA LEU A 98 10.03 -28.62 21.70
C LEU A 98 8.74 -29.14 21.04
N GLY A 99 8.46 -28.71 19.81
CA GLY A 99 7.27 -29.11 19.06
C GLY A 99 6.01 -28.33 19.44
N ASN A 100 4.87 -28.94 19.16
CA ASN A 100 3.55 -28.34 19.37
C ASN A 100 3.02 -28.74 20.75
N MET A 101 2.65 -27.76 21.57
CA MET A 101 2.08 -28.03 22.89
C MET A 101 0.93 -27.08 23.22
N HIS A 102 0.19 -27.43 24.28
CA HIS A 102 -0.91 -26.62 24.75
C HIS A 102 -0.39 -25.36 25.45
N ARG A 103 -1.14 -24.25 25.39
CA ARG A 103 -0.76 -22.99 26.07
C ARG A 103 -0.46 -23.17 27.56
N ALA A 104 -1.11 -24.13 28.22
CA ALA A 104 -0.93 -24.39 29.64
C ALA A 104 0.47 -24.94 29.94
N ASP A 105 0.96 -25.84 29.10
CA ASP A 105 2.29 -26.43 29.25
C ASP A 105 3.38 -25.40 28.92
N ALA A 106 3.13 -24.54 27.92
CA ALA A 106 3.96 -23.38 27.63
C ALA A 106 4.16 -22.48 28.87
N LEU A 107 3.07 -22.16 29.58
CA LEU A 107 3.10 -21.33 30.77
C LEU A 107 3.81 -22.04 31.94
N ARG A 108 3.65 -23.36 32.07
CA ARG A 108 4.40 -24.16 33.06
C ARG A 108 5.90 -24.10 32.81
N LEU A 109 6.33 -24.24 31.56
CA LEU A 109 7.75 -24.12 31.19
C LEU A 109 8.31 -22.73 31.47
N MET A 110 7.51 -21.67 31.23
CA MET A 110 7.90 -20.32 31.61
C MET A 110 8.15 -20.20 33.11
N ASP A 111 7.24 -20.74 33.93
CA ASP A 111 7.33 -20.65 35.39
C ASP A 111 8.42 -21.56 35.97
N GLN A 112 8.69 -22.72 35.35
CA GLN A 112 9.74 -23.66 35.79
C GLN A 112 11.16 -23.15 35.54
N HIS A 113 11.35 -22.39 34.45
CA HIS A 113 12.66 -21.91 34.02
C HIS A 113 12.82 -20.38 34.19
N ASP A 114 11.81 -19.70 34.75
CA ASP A 114 11.73 -18.24 34.87
C ASP A 114 11.99 -17.51 33.53
N LEU A 115 11.51 -18.09 32.43
CA LEU A 115 11.70 -17.59 31.07
C LEU A 115 10.49 -16.79 30.57
N LYS A 116 10.74 -15.93 29.60
CA LYS A 116 9.71 -15.14 28.93
C LYS A 116 9.37 -15.73 27.58
N LEU A 117 8.08 -15.82 27.28
CA LEU A 117 7.60 -16.22 25.96
C LEU A 117 7.59 -15.02 25.01
N VAL A 118 8.10 -15.22 23.80
CA VAL A 118 8.25 -14.21 22.76
C VAL A 118 7.65 -14.74 21.46
N LEU A 119 6.80 -13.93 20.82
CA LEU A 119 6.21 -14.27 19.53
C LEU A 119 7.21 -14.03 18.40
N LEU A 120 7.57 -15.09 17.67
CA LEU A 120 8.45 -15.01 16.50
C LEU A 120 7.64 -14.89 15.21
N ARG A 121 6.67 -15.78 15.00
CA ARG A 121 5.85 -15.83 13.79
C ARG A 121 4.40 -16.13 14.12
N GLU A 122 3.52 -15.17 13.81
CA GLU A 122 2.06 -15.31 13.97
C GLU A 122 1.37 -15.88 12.72
N ASN A 123 1.97 -15.70 11.53
CA ASN A 123 1.37 -16.07 10.24
C ASN A 123 1.37 -17.58 9.93
N VAL A 124 1.77 -18.42 10.89
CA VAL A 124 1.87 -19.87 10.73
C VAL A 124 0.90 -20.51 11.71
N GLU A 125 0.21 -21.58 11.30
CA GLU A 125 -0.67 -22.36 12.15
C GLU A 125 -0.03 -23.73 12.43
N PRO A 126 0.38 -24.05 13.68
CA PRO A 126 0.29 -23.23 14.89
C PRO A 126 1.34 -22.09 14.96
N PRO A 127 1.04 -20.99 15.68
CA PRO A 127 1.95 -19.85 15.82
C PRO A 127 3.22 -20.23 16.59
N VAL A 128 4.33 -19.63 16.18
CA VAL A 128 5.67 -19.98 16.67
C VAL A 128 6.12 -18.99 17.75
N TYR A 129 6.38 -19.53 18.93
CA TYR A 129 6.90 -18.83 20.09
C TYR A 129 8.28 -19.36 20.48
N ARG A 130 9.07 -18.50 21.13
CA ARG A 130 10.37 -18.86 21.70
C ARG A 130 10.44 -18.47 23.17
N LEU A 131 11.02 -19.34 23.98
CA LEU A 131 11.39 -19.05 25.36
C LEU A 131 12.73 -18.34 25.37
N MET A 132 12.80 -17.18 26.02
CA MET A 132 14.00 -16.35 26.06
C MET A 132 14.15 -15.67 27.42
N THR A 133 15.39 -15.39 27.82
CA THR A 133 15.66 -14.54 28.98
C THR A 133 15.48 -13.06 28.64
N GLY A 134 15.31 -12.21 29.66
CA GLY A 134 15.17 -10.77 29.46
C GLY A 134 16.35 -10.13 28.71
N GLN A 135 17.58 -10.61 28.97
CA GLN A 135 18.79 -10.14 28.31
C GLN A 135 18.80 -10.49 26.83
N GLN A 136 18.49 -11.75 26.47
CA GLN A 136 18.42 -12.18 25.08
C GLN A 136 17.37 -11.41 24.28
N ILE A 137 16.23 -11.08 24.90
CA ILE A 137 15.19 -10.25 24.28
C ILE A 137 15.74 -8.87 23.95
N HIS A 138 16.46 -8.24 24.88
CA HIS A 138 17.04 -6.92 24.70
C HIS A 138 18.09 -6.91 23.57
N GLU A 139 19.00 -7.88 23.57
CA GLU A 139 20.00 -8.03 22.50
C GLU A 139 19.34 -8.23 21.13
N GLU A 140 18.30 -9.06 21.05
CA GLU A 140 17.61 -9.29 19.80
C GLU A 140 16.81 -8.04 19.36
N GLN A 141 16.24 -7.28 20.29
CA GLN A 141 15.65 -5.97 20.01
C GLN A 141 16.68 -4.98 19.43
N LEU A 142 17.88 -4.91 20.00
CA LEU A 142 18.98 -4.08 19.51
C LEU A 142 19.41 -4.52 18.10
N LYS A 143 19.70 -5.81 17.91
CA LYS A 143 20.06 -6.38 16.59
C LYS A 143 18.97 -6.10 15.55
N ARG A 144 17.69 -6.21 15.93
CA ARG A 144 16.56 -5.89 15.04
C ARG A 144 16.45 -4.39 14.77
N ALA A 145 16.75 -3.53 15.75
CA ALA A 145 16.75 -2.08 15.57
C ALA A 145 17.89 -1.63 14.64
N GLU A 146 19.09 -2.18 14.79
CA GLU A 146 20.23 -1.96 13.89
C GLU A 146 19.93 -2.44 12.48
N LYS A 147 19.40 -3.67 12.34
CA LYS A 147 18.95 -4.18 11.04
C LYS A 147 17.90 -3.27 10.43
N LYS A 148 16.92 -2.77 11.19
CA LYS A 148 15.92 -1.82 10.68
C LYS A 148 16.51 -0.48 10.26
N LYS A 149 17.55 0.01 10.95
CA LYS A 149 18.28 1.23 10.58
C LYS A 149 19.09 1.01 9.29
N ALA A 150 19.82 -0.09 9.20
CA ALA A 150 20.59 -0.45 8.00
C ALA A 150 19.68 -0.77 6.80
N SER A 151 18.58 -1.47 7.06
CA SER A 151 17.58 -1.89 6.08
C SER A 151 16.41 -0.94 6.03
N SER A 152 16.55 0.32 6.46
CA SER A 152 15.49 1.32 6.31
C SER A 152 15.32 1.59 4.82
N LYS A 153 14.64 0.66 4.15
CA LYS A 153 13.97 0.83 2.89
C LYS A 153 12.94 1.87 3.26
N THR A 154 13.33 3.14 3.14
CA THR A 154 12.47 4.29 3.35
C THR A 154 11.17 3.89 2.69
N VAL A 155 10.12 3.73 3.47
CA VAL A 155 8.80 3.46 2.90
C VAL A 155 8.54 4.70 2.07
N LEU A 156 8.79 4.60 0.76
CA LEU A 156 8.74 5.72 -0.16
C LEU A 156 7.27 6.10 -0.23
N VAL A 157 6.88 7.04 0.63
CA VAL A 157 5.50 7.51 0.71
C VAL A 157 5.18 8.11 -0.65
N GLN A 158 4.19 7.53 -1.32
CA GLN A 158 3.70 8.08 -2.56
C GLN A 158 2.79 9.26 -2.25
N LYS A 159 3.13 10.43 -2.78
CA LYS A 159 2.27 11.61 -2.79
C LYS A 159 1.53 11.65 -4.12
N GLU A 160 0.25 11.96 -4.07
CA GLU A 160 -0.59 12.05 -5.26
C GLU A 160 -0.95 13.52 -5.50
N LEU A 161 -0.83 13.95 -6.75
CA LEU A 161 -1.24 15.28 -7.19
C LEU A 161 -2.04 15.16 -8.47
N SER A 162 -3.20 15.83 -8.50
CA SER A 162 -4.08 15.83 -9.66
C SER A 162 -4.43 17.25 -10.06
N PHE A 163 -4.38 17.55 -11.35
CA PHE A 163 -4.85 18.82 -11.92
C PHE A 163 -5.40 18.61 -13.34
N SER A 164 -6.00 19.67 -13.90
CA SER A 164 -6.61 19.67 -15.23
C SER A 164 -5.62 20.15 -16.30
N SER A 165 -5.81 19.76 -17.56
CA SER A 165 -5.03 20.26 -18.70
C SER A 165 -5.27 21.75 -18.98
N ALA A 166 -6.42 22.32 -18.59
CA ALA A 166 -6.73 23.75 -18.68
C ALA A 166 -6.13 24.59 -17.53
N ILE A 167 -5.02 24.14 -16.94
CA ILE A 167 -4.36 24.82 -15.81
C ILE A 167 -3.69 26.13 -16.26
N ALA A 168 -3.83 27.17 -15.45
CA ALA A 168 -3.13 28.44 -15.67
C ALA A 168 -1.62 28.29 -15.44
N LYS A 169 -0.80 29.06 -16.17
CA LYS A 169 0.67 29.01 -16.08
C LYS A 169 1.18 29.19 -14.64
N ASN A 170 0.63 30.14 -13.89
CA ASN A 170 1.04 30.42 -12.51
C ASN A 170 0.71 29.27 -11.54
N ASP A 171 -0.45 28.61 -11.70
CA ASP A 171 -0.80 27.45 -10.88
C ASP A 171 0.11 26.27 -11.22
N LEU A 172 0.39 26.03 -12.52
CA LEU A 172 1.33 25.01 -12.95
C LEU A 172 2.71 25.19 -12.30
N GLU A 173 3.25 26.40 -12.29
CA GLU A 173 4.54 26.70 -11.64
C GLU A 173 4.51 26.41 -10.13
N THR A 174 3.41 26.76 -9.45
CA THR A 174 3.23 26.48 -8.02
C THR A 174 3.17 24.98 -7.75
N LYS A 175 2.43 24.22 -8.56
CA LYS A 175 2.38 22.76 -8.48
C LYS A 175 3.74 22.12 -8.76
N THR A 176 4.49 22.63 -9.73
CA THR A 176 5.83 22.13 -10.04
C THR A 176 6.81 22.37 -8.89
N LYS A 177 6.76 23.53 -8.23
CA LYS A 177 7.54 23.79 -7.01
C LYS A 177 7.18 22.82 -5.88
N GLN A 178 5.89 22.53 -5.71
CA GLN A 178 5.42 21.52 -4.74
C GLN A 178 5.95 20.12 -5.06
N ILE A 179 5.96 19.73 -6.34
CA ILE A 179 6.55 18.46 -6.80
C ILE A 179 8.05 18.42 -6.49
N ALA A 180 8.79 19.49 -6.81
CA ALA A 180 10.22 19.59 -6.54
C ALA A 180 10.54 19.41 -5.04
N HIS A 181 9.77 20.05 -4.16
CA HIS A 181 9.91 19.90 -2.70
C HIS A 181 9.67 18.47 -2.21
N TRP A 182 8.69 17.77 -2.80
CA TRP A 182 8.45 16.37 -2.45
C TRP A 182 9.55 15.43 -2.95
N ILE A 183 10.09 15.70 -4.13
CA ILE A 183 11.20 14.92 -4.70
C ILE A 183 12.47 15.10 -3.87
N GLU A 184 12.75 16.32 -3.38
CA GLU A 184 13.87 16.58 -2.47
C GLU A 184 13.78 15.78 -1.17
N LYS A 185 12.56 15.61 -0.64
CA LYS A 185 12.28 14.74 0.51
C LYS A 185 12.27 13.24 0.17
N LYS A 186 12.69 12.88 -1.05
CA LYS A 186 12.72 11.51 -1.59
C LYS A 186 11.36 10.81 -1.59
N TYR A 187 10.27 11.55 -1.78
CA TYR A 187 8.95 10.95 -2.01
C TYR A 187 8.78 10.56 -3.48
N HIS A 188 7.98 9.53 -3.73
CA HIS A 188 7.47 9.26 -5.07
C HIS A 188 6.25 10.13 -5.32
N VAL A 189 6.18 10.79 -6.46
CA VAL A 189 5.07 11.69 -6.79
C VAL A 189 4.32 11.13 -7.98
N LYS A 190 3.06 10.73 -7.75
CA LYS A 190 2.14 10.34 -8.82
C LYS A 190 1.39 11.58 -9.29
N VAL A 191 1.68 12.01 -10.50
CA VAL A 191 1.00 13.15 -11.13
C VAL A 191 -0.09 12.62 -12.04
N THR A 192 -1.31 13.15 -11.86
CA THR A 192 -2.49 12.81 -12.66
C THR A 192 -3.00 14.06 -13.36
N ILE A 193 -3.08 14.02 -14.68
CA ILE A 193 -3.63 15.11 -15.49
C ILE A 193 -4.95 14.65 -16.08
N ARG A 194 -6.02 15.41 -15.87
CA ARG A 194 -7.33 15.17 -16.48
C ARG A 194 -7.51 16.09 -17.68
N GLN A 195 -7.99 15.56 -18.80
CA GLN A 195 -8.29 16.38 -19.97
C GLN A 195 -9.54 17.20 -19.69
N ALA A 196 -9.41 18.53 -19.71
CA ALA A 196 -10.56 19.40 -19.82
C ALA A 196 -11.15 19.30 -21.23
N LYS A 197 -12.48 19.36 -21.30
CA LYS A 197 -13.23 19.31 -22.56
C LYS A 197 -12.86 20.46 -23.51
N ASP A 198 -12.51 21.61 -22.94
CA ASP A 198 -12.29 22.85 -23.69
C ASP A 198 -10.81 23.12 -24.00
N SER A 199 -9.90 22.25 -23.54
CA SER A 199 -8.45 22.43 -23.76
C SER A 199 -7.93 21.54 -24.88
N ASN A 200 -7.26 22.15 -25.87
CA ASN A 200 -6.55 21.44 -26.94
C ASN A 200 -5.09 21.12 -26.58
N THR A 201 -4.71 21.21 -25.30
CA THR A 201 -3.33 20.92 -24.88
C THR A 201 -3.18 19.43 -24.59
N ASP A 202 -2.22 18.80 -25.28
CA ASP A 202 -1.87 17.42 -25.03
C ASP A 202 -1.27 17.24 -23.64
N MET A 203 -1.71 16.19 -22.95
CA MET A 203 -1.23 15.86 -21.60
C MET A 203 0.27 15.58 -21.57
N PHE A 204 0.79 14.94 -22.62
CA PHE A 204 2.19 14.55 -22.72
C PHE A 204 3.11 15.78 -22.67
N ILE A 205 2.73 16.85 -23.36
CA ILE A 205 3.47 18.12 -23.36
C ILE A 205 3.54 18.71 -21.94
N LEU A 206 2.44 18.63 -21.18
CA LEU A 206 2.42 19.12 -19.79
C LEU A 206 3.32 18.27 -18.88
N PHE A 207 3.33 16.95 -19.05
CA PHE A 207 4.24 16.09 -18.29
C PHE A 207 5.70 16.41 -18.60
N ASP A 208 6.05 16.61 -19.88
CA ASP A 208 7.41 16.92 -20.30
C ASP A 208 7.86 18.28 -19.78
N ARG A 209 6.99 19.29 -19.81
CA ARG A 209 7.26 20.62 -19.22
C ARG A 209 7.54 20.56 -17.73
N ILE A 210 6.78 19.74 -17.00
CA ILE A 210 7.00 19.52 -15.56
C ILE A 210 8.37 18.86 -15.37
N LEU A 211 8.67 17.81 -16.12
CA LEU A 211 9.92 17.08 -16.02
C LEU A 211 11.12 17.98 -16.32
N GLU A 212 11.06 18.80 -17.37
CA GLU A 212 12.12 19.75 -17.74
C GLU A 212 12.44 20.68 -16.58
N THR A 213 11.40 21.24 -15.94
CA THR A 213 11.55 22.14 -14.79
C THR A 213 12.15 21.46 -13.56
N VAL A 214 11.99 20.13 -13.40
CA VAL A 214 12.53 19.37 -12.26
C VAL A 214 13.68 18.43 -12.64
N SER A 215 14.22 18.56 -13.86
CA SER A 215 15.16 17.62 -14.45
C SER A 215 16.48 17.53 -13.69
N ASP A 216 16.84 18.58 -12.95
CA ASP A 216 18.02 18.63 -12.08
C ASP A 216 18.03 17.56 -10.98
N LYS A 217 16.85 17.14 -10.52
CA LYS A 217 16.69 16.27 -9.33
C LYS A 217 15.83 15.04 -9.58
N ALA A 218 15.07 14.98 -10.68
CA ALA A 218 14.00 14.01 -10.88
C ALA A 218 14.14 13.19 -12.17
N THR A 219 13.60 11.98 -12.16
CA THR A 219 13.43 11.14 -13.35
C THR A 219 12.12 10.37 -13.25
N TYR A 220 11.58 9.90 -14.38
CA TYR A 220 10.43 9.02 -14.39
C TYR A 220 10.75 7.66 -13.76
N LEU A 221 9.93 7.26 -12.78
CA LEU A 221 9.79 5.86 -12.38
C LEU A 221 8.84 5.15 -13.35
N SER A 222 7.70 5.78 -13.64
CA SER A 222 6.76 5.35 -14.68
C SER A 222 6.57 6.50 -15.65
N LYS A 223 6.82 6.23 -16.94
CA LYS A 223 6.57 7.17 -18.02
C LYS A 223 5.08 7.54 -18.08
N PRO A 224 4.73 8.70 -18.69
CA PRO A 224 3.34 9.10 -18.89
C PRO A 224 2.53 8.02 -19.61
N LYS A 225 1.43 7.61 -18.99
CA LYS A 225 0.49 6.64 -19.56
C LYS A 225 -0.93 7.21 -19.52
N ALA A 226 -1.60 7.20 -20.67
CA ALA A 226 -3.02 7.48 -20.77
C ALA A 226 -3.82 6.30 -20.16
N ILE A 227 -4.66 6.62 -19.19
CA ILE A 227 -5.67 5.74 -18.59
C ILE A 227 -7.00 5.99 -19.33
N LYS A 228 -7.92 5.02 -19.24
CA LYS A 228 -9.30 5.16 -19.71
C LYS A 228 -9.93 6.45 -19.11
N GLU A 229 -10.72 7.18 -19.90
CA GLU A 229 -11.40 8.45 -19.54
C GLU A 229 -10.58 9.76 -19.65
N GLY A 230 -9.66 9.86 -20.63
CA GLY A 230 -8.95 11.12 -20.87
C GLY A 230 -8.18 11.59 -19.64
N THR A 231 -7.52 10.64 -18.95
CA THR A 231 -6.70 10.91 -17.77
C THR A 231 -5.31 10.33 -17.98
N GLY A 232 -4.28 11.15 -17.89
CA GLY A 232 -2.88 10.74 -17.95
C GLY A 232 -2.30 10.59 -16.56
N THR A 233 -1.43 9.61 -16.36
CA THR A 233 -0.66 9.48 -15.11
C THR A 233 0.82 9.25 -15.39
N CYS A 234 1.67 9.83 -14.55
CA CYS A 234 3.10 9.51 -14.48
C CYS A 234 3.53 9.40 -13.02
N ILE A 235 4.66 8.72 -12.79
CA ILE A 235 5.27 8.65 -11.45
C ILE A 235 6.69 9.17 -11.54
N LEU A 236 6.96 10.23 -10.79
CA LEU A 236 8.27 10.84 -10.64
C LEU A 236 8.97 10.32 -9.40
N ARG A 237 10.28 10.12 -9.51
CA ARG A 237 11.17 9.77 -8.40
C ARG A 237 12.35 10.73 -8.36
N HIS A 238 13.01 10.78 -7.20
CA HIS A 238 14.34 11.36 -7.10
C HIS A 238 15.35 10.51 -7.87
N MET A 239 16.28 11.16 -8.55
CA MET A 239 17.38 10.48 -9.23
C MET A 239 18.29 9.74 -8.26
N SER A 240 18.78 8.59 -8.69
CA SER A 240 19.83 7.87 -7.96
C SER A 240 21.15 8.64 -8.01
N VAL A 241 22.04 8.42 -7.03
CA VAL A 241 23.38 9.04 -6.98
C VAL A 241 24.17 8.78 -8.28
N LYS A 242 24.04 7.58 -8.85
CA LYS A 242 24.67 7.22 -10.13
C LYS A 242 24.09 8.00 -11.31
N GLU A 243 22.77 8.19 -11.32
CA GLU A 243 22.07 8.96 -12.36
C GLU A 243 22.49 10.43 -12.27
N LEU A 244 22.47 11.04 -11.07
CA LEU A 244 22.92 12.41 -10.85
C LEU A 244 24.35 12.67 -11.34
N GLN A 245 25.27 11.75 -11.06
CA GLN A 245 26.66 11.85 -11.55
C GLN A 245 26.74 11.78 -13.08
N ALA A 246 25.90 10.95 -13.72
CA ALA A 246 25.83 10.89 -15.18
C ALA A 246 25.26 12.18 -15.78
N TYR A 247 24.21 12.74 -15.17
CA TYR A 247 23.65 14.04 -15.57
C TYR A 247 24.69 15.16 -15.48
N GLN A 248 25.40 15.27 -14.36
CA GLN A 248 26.46 16.28 -14.18
C GLN A 248 27.61 16.12 -15.18
N LYS A 249 27.99 14.89 -15.52
CA LYS A 249 29.01 14.63 -16.55
C LYS A 249 28.53 15.05 -17.94
N ALA A 250 27.27 14.75 -18.27
CA ALA A 250 26.68 15.12 -19.55
C ALA A 250 26.55 16.64 -19.71
N GLU A 251 26.18 17.37 -18.65
CA GLU A 251 26.15 18.85 -18.68
C GLU A 251 27.53 19.47 -18.87
N LYS A 252 28.55 18.94 -18.19
CA LYS A 252 29.94 19.40 -18.38
C LYS A 252 30.42 19.22 -19.81
N GLN A 253 30.08 18.10 -20.45
CA GLN A 253 30.42 17.83 -21.84
C GLN A 253 29.70 18.77 -22.82
N LYS A 254 28.42 19.06 -22.58
CA LYS A 254 27.67 20.04 -23.39
C LYS A 254 28.28 21.43 -23.31
N ASN A 255 28.65 21.87 -22.11
CA ASN A 255 29.23 23.19 -21.91
C ASN A 255 30.65 23.33 -22.50
N SER A 256 31.45 22.26 -22.55
CA SER A 256 32.76 22.28 -23.20
C SER A 256 32.69 22.38 -24.74
N THR A 257 31.68 21.77 -25.36
CA THR A 257 31.52 21.81 -26.83
C THR A 257 31.01 23.17 -27.31
N VAL A 258 30.15 23.84 -26.53
CA VAL A 258 29.64 25.18 -26.86
C VAL A 258 30.75 26.24 -26.80
N ASN A 259 31.74 26.09 -25.93
CA ASN A 259 32.86 27.04 -25.81
C ASN A 259 33.94 26.91 -26.91
N GLN A 260 33.91 25.85 -27.74
CA GLN A 260 34.86 25.69 -28.87
C GLN A 260 34.29 26.12 -30.23
N GLY A 261 33.01 26.49 -30.31
CA GLY A 261 32.36 26.92 -31.55
C GLY A 261 32.29 28.44 -31.76
N GLY A 262 32.98 29.24 -30.94
CA GLY A 262 32.84 30.70 -30.89
C GLY A 262 34.02 31.50 -31.49
N SER A 263 34.89 30.90 -32.29
CA SER A 263 36.09 31.59 -32.80
C SER A 263 36.39 31.38 -34.29
N GLU A 264 35.39 31.34 -35.17
CA GLU A 264 35.58 31.52 -36.61
C GLU A 264 34.34 32.21 -37.18
N ASP A 265 34.36 33.53 -37.30
CA ASP A 265 33.53 34.32 -38.24
C ASP A 265 33.86 35.82 -38.09
N GLN A 266 35.03 36.25 -38.60
CA GLN A 266 35.32 37.67 -38.90
C GLN A 266 36.57 37.82 -39.81
N LYS A 267 36.41 37.50 -41.11
CA LYS A 267 37.20 37.95 -42.28
C LYS A 267 36.68 37.11 -43.45
N SER A 268 36.28 37.60 -44.62
CA SER A 268 36.62 38.81 -45.35
C SER A 268 35.68 38.88 -46.56
N SER A 269 35.01 40.00 -46.77
CA SER A 269 34.30 40.32 -48.01
C SER A 269 35.02 41.46 -48.72
N GLU A 270 35.90 41.15 -49.68
CA GLU A 270 36.37 42.10 -50.69
C GLU A 270 36.38 41.39 -52.06
N LEU A 271 35.60 41.95 -52.99
CA LEU A 271 35.44 41.56 -54.40
C LEU A 271 36.53 42.23 -55.25
N PRO A 272 37.08 41.58 -56.30
CA PRO A 272 37.93 42.25 -57.28
C PRO A 272 37.12 42.80 -58.48
N GLN A 273 37.40 44.05 -58.86
CA GLN A 273 37.24 44.57 -60.23
C GLN A 273 38.63 44.74 -60.86
#